data_AF-A0A351D0I4-F1
#
_entry.id   AF-A0A351D0I4-F1
#
_cell.length_a   1.000
_cell.length_b   1.000
_cell.length_c   1.000
_cell.angle_alpha   90.00
_cell.angle_beta   90.00
_cell.angle_gamma   90.00
#
_symmetry.space_group_name_H-M   'P 1'
#
loop_
_entity.id
_entity.type
_entity.pdbx_description
1 polymer ?
#
loop_
_entity_poly.entity_id
_entity_poly.type
_entity_poly.pdbx_seq_one_letter_code
_entity_poly.pdbx_strand_id
1 'polypeptide(L)'
;FINRWSFAVVAGKADGLRQPVHALDLVDAVFKVLDEVVTYSKVYTLAGAETLSYRKMVCRIFEALNKPVRVLSLPLPVYRCALRVAALTGKFAYTAEMANRMNSNLAYDNYPAIDDFGYAPRPFLECADRDLSERLL
;
A
#
# COMPACT_ATOMS: atom_id res chain seq x y z
N PHE A 1 10.27 -10.18 -1.22
CA PHE A 1 9.74 -11.51 -1.61
C PHE A 1 9.68 -11.71 -3.11
N ILE A 2 9.04 -10.83 -3.88
CA ILE A 2 8.93 -10.97 -5.35
C ILE A 2 10.30 -11.05 -6.03
N ASN A 3 11.29 -10.24 -5.59
CA ASN A 3 12.61 -10.31 -6.20
C ASN A 3 13.36 -11.63 -5.93
N ARG A 4 13.18 -12.19 -4.73
CA ARG A 4 13.90 -13.38 -4.24
C ARG A 4 13.21 -14.72 -4.55
N TRP A 5 11.88 -14.77 -4.55
CA TRP A 5 11.09 -16.00 -4.64
C TRP A 5 10.15 -16.01 -5.86
N SER A 6 9.95 -14.88 -6.53
CA SER A 6 9.08 -14.75 -7.71
C SER A 6 7.61 -15.17 -7.49
N PHE A 7 7.14 -15.22 -6.24
CA PHE A 7 5.72 -15.38 -5.92
C PHE A 7 5.34 -14.53 -4.70
N ALA A 8 4.06 -14.21 -4.60
CA ALA A 8 3.45 -13.53 -3.45
C ALA A 8 2.34 -14.41 -2.86
N VAL A 9 2.24 -14.43 -1.54
CA VAL A 9 1.19 -15.15 -0.83
C VAL A 9 0.19 -14.15 -0.28
N VAL A 10 -1.10 -14.38 -0.49
CA VAL A 10 -2.19 -13.51 -0.02
C VAL A 10 -3.20 -14.30 0.81
N ALA A 11 -3.80 -13.62 1.79
CA ALA A 11 -4.83 -14.21 2.66
C ALA A 11 -6.22 -14.09 2.02
N GLY A 12 -6.89 -15.21 1.80
CA GLY A 12 -8.22 -15.24 1.20
C GLY A 12 -8.26 -14.72 -0.23
N LYS A 13 -9.33 -13.99 -0.59
CA LYS A 13 -9.48 -13.38 -1.91
C LYS A 13 -8.57 -12.18 -2.10
N ALA A 14 -8.23 -11.49 -0.99
CA ALA A 14 -7.45 -10.25 -0.97
C ALA A 14 -8.08 -9.17 -1.84
N ASP A 15 -9.39 -9.02 -1.68
CA ASP A 15 -10.26 -8.06 -2.35
C ASP A 15 -10.35 -6.72 -1.60
N GLY A 16 -9.77 -6.63 -0.40
CA GLY A 16 -9.73 -5.40 0.38
C GLY A 16 -9.12 -4.26 -0.42
N LEU A 17 -9.84 -3.15 -0.50
CA LEU A 17 -9.39 -1.95 -1.20
C LEU A 17 -8.19 -1.29 -0.50
N ARG A 18 -7.34 -0.67 -1.32
CA ARG A 18 -6.12 0.04 -0.96
C ARG A 18 -6.00 1.28 -1.83
N GLN A 19 -5.48 2.35 -1.25
CA GLN A 19 -5.08 3.56 -1.98
C GLN A 19 -3.59 3.82 -1.75
N PRO A 20 -2.70 3.19 -2.52
CA PRO A 20 -1.26 3.32 -2.34
C PRO A 20 -0.81 4.75 -2.62
N VAL A 21 -0.20 5.39 -1.63
CA VAL A 21 0.35 6.76 -1.75
C VAL A 21 1.85 6.70 -1.98
N HIS A 22 2.35 7.52 -2.89
CA HIS A 22 3.79 7.64 -3.11
C HIS A 22 4.43 8.50 -2.01
N ALA A 23 5.61 8.12 -1.52
CA ALA A 23 6.26 8.84 -0.41
C ALA A 23 6.53 10.32 -0.75
N LEU A 24 6.89 10.61 -2.01
CA LEU A 24 7.09 12.00 -2.45
C LEU A 24 5.79 12.80 -2.49
N ASP A 25 4.62 12.19 -2.67
CA ASP A 25 3.35 12.93 -2.62
C ASP A 25 3.06 13.41 -1.19
N LEU A 26 3.49 12.65 -0.18
CA LEU A 26 3.42 13.07 1.22
C LEU A 26 4.39 14.22 1.50
N VAL A 27 5.58 14.19 0.92
CA VAL A 27 6.55 15.29 1.02
C VAL A 27 5.98 16.56 0.37
N ASP A 28 5.45 16.44 -0.86
CA ASP A 28 4.82 17.55 -1.58
C ASP A 28 3.63 18.10 -0.79
N ALA A 29 2.82 17.24 -0.17
CA ALA A 29 1.72 17.65 0.69
C ALA A 29 2.20 18.43 1.91
N VAL A 30 3.26 17.99 2.58
CA VAL A 30 3.85 18.72 3.71
C VAL A 30 4.29 20.11 3.28
N PHE A 31 5.00 20.24 2.15
CA PHE A 31 5.42 21.56 1.66
C PHE A 31 4.25 22.48 1.31
N LYS A 32 3.15 21.94 0.76
CA LYS A 32 1.96 22.71 0.43
C LYS A 32 1.24 23.30 1.65
N VAL A 33 1.30 22.64 2.81
CA VAL A 33 0.57 23.08 4.01
C VAL A 33 1.35 24.04 4.91
N LEU A 34 2.68 24.18 4.74
CA LEU A 34 3.52 24.97 5.65
C LEU A 34 3.04 26.43 5.78
N ASP A 35 2.77 27.07 4.66
CA ASP A 35 2.37 28.48 4.59
C ASP A 35 0.86 28.66 4.34
N GLU A 36 0.09 27.57 4.36
CA GLU A 36 -1.33 27.57 4.03
C GLU A 36 -2.19 27.68 5.29
N VAL A 37 -2.63 28.90 5.60
CA VAL A 37 -3.34 29.22 6.85
C VAL A 37 -4.63 28.42 7.01
N VAL A 38 -5.33 28.10 5.92
CA VAL A 38 -6.57 27.32 6.00
C VAL A 38 -6.33 25.91 6.54
N THR A 39 -5.09 25.42 6.53
CA THR A 39 -4.73 24.06 6.98
C THR A 39 -4.36 23.95 8.46
N TYR A 40 -4.22 25.08 9.15
CA TYR A 40 -3.74 25.09 10.53
C TYR A 40 -4.71 24.41 11.50
N SER A 41 -4.15 23.61 12.42
CA SER A 41 -4.90 22.81 13.41
C SER A 41 -5.91 21.81 12.83
N LYS A 42 -5.74 21.41 11.56
CA LYS A 42 -6.55 20.37 10.91
C LYS A 42 -5.78 19.06 10.76
N VAL A 43 -6.52 17.96 10.64
CA VAL A 43 -5.98 16.63 10.36
C VAL A 43 -6.52 16.16 9.02
N TYR A 44 -5.63 15.77 8.11
CA TYR A 44 -5.96 15.33 6.76
C TYR A 44 -5.65 13.87 6.57
N THR A 45 -6.53 13.17 5.84
CA THR A 45 -6.23 11.82 5.34
C THR A 45 -5.66 11.93 3.93
N LEU A 46 -4.43 11.44 3.75
CA LEU A 46 -3.76 11.45 2.46
C LEU A 46 -3.80 10.04 1.87
N ALA A 47 -4.59 9.90 0.81
CA ALA A 47 -4.73 8.67 0.05
C ALA A 47 -4.07 8.80 -1.33
N GLY A 48 -3.69 7.67 -1.93
CA GLY A 48 -3.24 7.61 -3.32
C GLY A 48 -4.33 7.92 -4.33
N ALA A 49 -3.93 8.18 -5.58
CA ALA A 49 -4.85 8.54 -6.66
C ALA A 49 -5.81 7.41 -7.08
N GLU A 50 -5.41 6.16 -6.86
CA GLU A 50 -6.15 4.99 -7.34
C GLU A 50 -6.63 4.11 -6.18
N THR A 51 -7.88 3.65 -6.27
CA THR A 51 -8.43 2.64 -5.38
C THR A 51 -8.30 1.26 -6.03
N LEU A 52 -7.39 0.44 -5.52
CA LEU A 52 -7.08 -0.88 -6.05
C LEU A 52 -7.41 -1.96 -5.02
N SER A 53 -7.87 -3.14 -5.45
CA SER A 53 -7.87 -4.28 -4.54
C SER A 53 -6.44 -4.70 -4.23
N TYR A 54 -6.20 -5.26 -3.04
CA TYR A 54 -4.88 -5.73 -2.63
C TYR A 54 -4.26 -6.69 -3.66
N ARG A 55 -5.07 -7.60 -4.23
CA ARG A 55 -4.64 -8.47 -5.33
C ARG A 55 -4.19 -7.68 -6.57
N LYS A 56 -4.97 -6.71 -7.04
CA LYS A 56 -4.62 -5.88 -8.21
C LYS A 56 -3.33 -5.10 -7.98
N MET A 57 -3.17 -4.54 -6.78
CA MET A 57 -1.95 -3.84 -6.37
C MET A 57 -0.72 -4.76 -6.47
N VAL A 58 -0.81 -5.99 -5.94
CA VAL A 58 0.27 -6.97 -6.05
C VAL A 58 0.56 -7.34 -7.51
N CYS A 59 -0.48 -7.59 -8.33
CA CYS A 59 -0.29 -7.90 -9.76
C CYS A 59 0.46 -6.78 -10.49
N ARG A 60 0.09 -5.51 -10.27
CA ARG A 60 0.79 -4.37 -10.87
C ARG A 60 2.26 -4.29 -10.46
N ILE A 61 2.61 -4.68 -9.24
CA ILE A 61 4.02 -4.76 -8.82
C ILE A 61 4.77 -5.84 -9.62
N PHE A 62 4.16 -6.99 -9.90
CA PHE A 62 4.78 -8.01 -10.76
C PHE A 62 4.98 -7.52 -12.20
N GLU A 63 3.97 -6.86 -12.76
CA GLU A 63 4.00 -6.26 -14.10
C GLU A 63 5.10 -5.21 -14.19
N ALA A 64 5.16 -4.28 -13.23
CA ALA A 64 6.19 -3.26 -13.12
C ALA A 64 7.61 -3.83 -13.02
N LEU A 65 7.78 -4.99 -12.38
CA LEU A 65 9.06 -5.70 -12.28
C LEU A 65 9.36 -6.59 -13.50
N ASN A 66 8.53 -6.57 -14.55
CA ASN A 66 8.60 -7.46 -15.71
C ASN A 66 8.67 -8.96 -15.33
N LYS A 67 7.89 -9.37 -14.32
CA LYS A 67 7.85 -10.75 -13.82
C LYS A 67 6.48 -11.40 -14.03
N PRO A 68 6.43 -12.72 -14.24
CA PRO A 68 5.17 -13.43 -14.33
C PRO A 68 4.39 -13.32 -13.01
N VAL A 69 3.11 -12.96 -13.10
CA VAL A 69 2.23 -12.80 -11.93
C VAL A 69 1.99 -14.17 -11.29
N ARG A 70 2.58 -14.39 -10.11
CA ARG A 70 2.40 -15.63 -9.32
C ARG A 70 1.88 -15.28 -7.94
N VAL A 71 0.56 -15.29 -7.78
CA VAL A 71 -0.13 -14.96 -6.52
C VAL A 71 -0.83 -16.19 -5.96
N LEU A 72 -0.30 -16.74 -4.86
CA LEU A 72 -0.88 -17.88 -4.16
C LEU A 72 -1.90 -17.38 -3.11
N SER A 73 -3.12 -17.91 -3.18
CA SER A 73 -4.19 -17.56 -2.23
C SER A 73 -4.29 -18.64 -1.17
N LEU A 74 -4.07 -18.28 0.09
CA LEU A 74 -4.23 -19.21 1.22
C LEU A 74 -5.52 -18.93 1.97
N PRO A 75 -6.27 -19.95 2.42
CA PRO A 75 -7.37 -19.75 3.35
C PRO A 75 -6.92 -18.96 4.58
N LEU A 76 -7.74 -18.00 5.03
CA LEU A 76 -7.43 -17.12 6.16
C LEU A 76 -6.91 -17.85 7.42
N PRO A 77 -7.49 -18.99 7.86
CA PRO A 77 -6.98 -19.72 9.02
C PRO A 77 -5.55 -20.23 8.81
N VAL A 78 -5.25 -20.77 7.63
CA VAL A 78 -3.92 -21.29 7.27
C VAL A 78 -2.91 -20.14 7.26
N TYR A 79 -3.27 -19.02 6.64
CA TYR A 79 -2.42 -17.84 6.58
C TYR A 79 -2.14 -17.27 7.98
N ARG A 80 -3.16 -17.20 8.86
CA ARG A 80 -3.01 -16.76 10.25
C ARG A 80 -2.08 -17.68 11.05
N CYS A 81 -2.20 -19.01 10.88
CA CYS A 81 -1.29 -19.96 11.51
C CYS A 81 0.16 -19.76 11.02
N ALA A 82 0.35 -19.62 9.70
CA ALA A 82 1.67 -19.35 9.12
C ALA A 82 2.29 -18.05 9.67
N LEU A 83 1.51 -16.97 9.80
CA LEU A 83 1.98 -15.72 10.41
C LEU A 83 2.39 -15.89 11.87
N ARG A 84 1.60 -16.63 12.67
CA ARG A 84 1.94 -16.88 14.08
C ARG A 84 3.26 -17.65 14.21
N VAL A 85 3.46 -18.69 13.39
CA VAL A 85 4.71 -19.45 13.37
C VAL A 85 5.88 -18.56 12.93
N ALA A 86 5.68 -17.71 11.92
CA ALA A 86 6.69 -16.76 11.46
C ALA A 86 7.05 -15.72 12.53
N ALA A 87 6.06 -15.21 13.30
CA ALA A 87 6.29 -14.25 14.37
C ALA A 87 7.19 -14.81 15.48
N LEU A 88 7.15 -16.13 15.74
CA LEU A 88 8.04 -16.79 16.71
C LEU A 88 9.51 -16.75 16.29
N THR A 89 9.82 -16.51 15.02
CA THR A 89 11.20 -16.41 14.53
C THR A 89 11.87 -15.07 14.87
N GLY A 90 11.13 -14.09 15.42
CA GLY A 90 11.63 -12.78 15.84
C GLY A 90 12.12 -11.87 14.71
N LYS A 91 12.15 -12.35 13.46
CA LYS A 91 12.68 -11.63 12.31
C LYS A 91 11.63 -10.77 11.58
N PHE A 92 10.35 -10.95 11.90
CA PHE A 92 9.27 -10.22 11.24
C PHE A 92 8.08 -9.97 12.18
N ALA A 93 7.62 -8.73 12.24
CA ALA A 93 6.43 -8.31 13.00
C ALA A 93 5.13 -8.57 12.21
N TYR A 94 4.94 -9.78 11.67
CA TYR A 94 3.68 -10.12 11.00
C TYR A 94 2.61 -10.50 12.03
N THR A 95 1.67 -9.60 12.31
CA THR A 95 0.53 -9.88 13.19
C THR A 95 -0.63 -10.52 12.42
N ALA A 96 -1.40 -11.38 13.10
CA ALA A 96 -2.60 -12.00 12.53
C ALA A 96 -3.63 -10.96 12.05
N GLU A 97 -3.57 -9.73 12.58
CA GLU A 97 -4.38 -8.60 12.14
C GLU A 97 -4.05 -8.16 10.71
N MET A 98 -2.79 -8.27 10.28
CA MET A 98 -2.39 -7.97 8.90
C MET A 98 -3.13 -8.86 7.89
N ALA A 99 -3.38 -10.13 8.24
CA ALA A 99 -4.13 -11.06 7.42
C ALA A 99 -5.61 -10.65 7.27
N ASN A 100 -6.21 -10.16 8.34
CA ASN A 100 -7.59 -9.66 8.30
C ASN A 100 -7.68 -8.37 7.48
N ARG A 101 -6.72 -7.45 7.67
CA ARG A 101 -6.65 -6.18 6.93
C ARG A 101 -6.55 -6.38 5.42
N MET A 102 -6.01 -7.50 4.91
CA MET A 102 -5.95 -7.77 3.45
C MET A 102 -7.32 -7.89 2.77
N ASN A 103 -8.37 -8.18 3.53
CA ASN A 103 -9.75 -8.29 3.02
C ASN A 103 -10.64 -7.13 3.53
N SER A 104 -10.07 -6.14 4.21
CA SER A 104 -10.79 -4.94 4.66
C SER A 104 -10.50 -3.78 3.71
N ASN A 105 -11.55 -3.03 3.37
CA ASN A 105 -11.45 -1.83 2.56
C ASN A 105 -10.77 -0.73 3.36
N LEU A 106 -9.61 -0.28 2.89
CA LEU A 106 -8.86 0.87 3.40
C LEU A 106 -8.81 1.91 2.30
N ALA A 107 -9.99 2.40 1.92
CA ALA A 107 -10.16 3.54 1.05
C ALA A 107 -10.74 4.68 1.89
N TYR A 108 -10.11 5.84 1.82
CA TYR A 108 -10.40 7.01 2.63
C TYR A 108 -10.69 8.22 1.75
N ASP A 109 -11.40 9.16 2.33
CA ASP A 109 -11.72 10.43 1.70
C ASP A 109 -10.54 11.40 1.81
N ASN A 110 -10.09 11.92 0.66
CA ASN A 110 -9.04 12.92 0.54
C ASN A 110 -9.56 14.28 0.02
N TYR A 111 -10.88 14.47 -0.14
CA TYR A 111 -11.47 15.74 -0.58
C TYR A 111 -11.02 16.95 0.25
N PRO A 112 -10.99 16.89 1.61
CA PRO A 112 -10.53 18.04 2.40
C PRO A 112 -9.10 18.48 2.06
N ALA A 113 -8.22 17.55 1.70
CA ALA A 113 -6.85 17.85 1.31
C ALA A 113 -6.75 18.45 -0.10
N ILE A 114 -7.63 18.00 -1.00
CA ILE A 114 -7.74 18.54 -2.36
C ILE A 114 -8.25 19.98 -2.29
N ASP A 115 -9.30 20.23 -1.52
CA ASP A 115 -9.95 21.53 -1.43
C ASP A 115 -9.07 22.56 -0.69
N ASP A 116 -8.45 22.18 0.43
CA ASP A 116 -7.72 23.15 1.27
C ASP A 116 -6.33 23.50 0.72
N PHE A 117 -5.63 22.59 0.03
CA PHE A 117 -4.25 22.85 -0.43
C PHE A 117 -3.90 22.21 -1.78
N GLY A 118 -4.90 21.79 -2.57
CA GLY A 118 -4.68 21.23 -3.91
C GLY A 118 -3.87 19.94 -3.89
N TYR A 119 -4.12 19.06 -2.92
CA TYR A 119 -3.51 17.72 -2.89
C TYR A 119 -3.78 16.98 -4.20
N ALA A 120 -2.72 16.46 -4.83
CA ALA A 120 -2.79 15.83 -6.14
C ALA A 120 -1.85 14.61 -6.15
N PRO A 121 -2.32 13.45 -5.64
CA PRO A 121 -1.49 12.25 -5.59
C PRO A 121 -1.23 11.72 -7.00
N ARG A 122 -0.09 11.04 -7.18
CA ARG A 122 0.30 10.41 -8.45
C ARG A 122 -0.36 9.03 -8.59
N PRO A 123 -0.56 8.54 -9.83
CA PRO A 123 -1.00 7.16 -10.07
C PRO A 123 -0.02 6.13 -9.51
N PHE A 124 -0.53 4.95 -9.17
CA PHE A 124 0.29 3.90 -8.61
C PHE A 124 1.21 3.29 -9.67
N LEU A 125 2.51 3.33 -9.42
CA LEU A 125 3.56 2.82 -10.33
C LEU A 125 3.61 3.55 -11.68
N GLU A 126 3.33 4.86 -11.68
CA GLU A 126 3.52 5.71 -12.86
C GLU A 126 4.97 5.64 -13.39
N CYS A 127 5.95 5.55 -12.48
CA CYS A 127 7.36 5.40 -12.82
C CYS A 127 7.99 4.24 -12.04
N ALA A 128 7.53 3.02 -12.35
CA ALA A 128 7.91 1.76 -11.70
C ALA A 128 9.40 1.62 -11.34
N ASP A 129 10.31 1.97 -12.26
CA ASP A 129 11.76 1.87 -12.06
C ASP A 129 12.26 2.75 -10.90
N ARG A 130 11.65 3.93 -10.72
CA ARG A 130 11.96 4.85 -9.63
C ARG A 130 11.31 4.39 -8.33
N ASP A 131 10.03 4.03 -8.41
CA ASP A 131 9.15 3.73 -7.27
C ASP A 131 9.54 2.40 -6.59
N LEU A 132 10.11 1.45 -7.34
CA LEU A 132 10.53 0.14 -6.84
C LEU A 132 12.05 0.00 -6.73
N SER A 133 12.82 1.08 -6.94
CA SER A 133 14.29 1.01 -6.82
C SER A 133 14.72 0.74 -5.38
N GLU A 134 15.72 -0.13 -5.20
CA GLU A 134 16.29 -0.49 -3.89
C GLU A 134 16.94 0.70 -3.14
N ARG A 135 16.93 1.91 -3.71
CA ARG A 135 17.49 3.12 -3.09
C ARG A 135 16.54 3.84 -2.13
N LEU A 136 15.26 3.44 -2.09
CA LEU A 136 14.23 4.08 -1.24
C LEU A 136 13.71 3.17 -0.11
N LEU A 137 14.27 1.97 0.06
CA LEU A 137 13.99 1.03 1.16
C LEU A 137 15.25 0.77 1.98
#